data_AF-A0A0C9WLI5-F1
#
_entry.id   AF-A0A0C9WLI5-F1
#
_cell.length_a   1.000
_cell.length_b   1.000
_cell.length_c   1.000
_cell.angle_alpha   90.00
_cell.angle_beta   90.00
_cell.angle_gamma   90.00
#
_symmetry.space_group_name_H-M   'P 1'
#
loop_
_entity.id
_entity.type
_entity.pdbx_description
1 polymer ?
#
loop_
_entity_poly.entity_id
_entity_poly.type
_entity_poly.pdbx_seq_one_letter_code
_entity_poly.pdbx_strand_id
1 'polypeptide(L)'
;MLLPEVKELFEFNFPGLVVHALDREDERLVESREACRAYALKWRGVTTDELQPHVKEGEVTLCRRVSESGQQEARRVEDNFT
;
A
#
# COMPACT_ATOMS: atom_id res chain seq x y z
N MET A 1 14.34 15.99 -8.77
CA MET A 1 13.29 15.96 -9.81
C MET A 1 13.27 14.57 -10.44
N LEU A 2 12.64 13.58 -9.80
CA LEU A 2 12.67 12.19 -10.28
C LEU A 2 11.39 11.78 -11.02
N LEU A 3 10.24 12.28 -10.58
CA LEU A 3 8.94 11.90 -11.11
C LEU A 3 8.77 12.18 -12.62
N PRO A 4 9.24 13.32 -13.19
CA PRO A 4 9.20 13.53 -14.64
C PRO A 4 10.04 12.52 -15.43
N GLU A 5 11.26 12.21 -14.96
CA GLU A 5 12.15 11.25 -15.63
C GLU A 5 11.57 9.83 -15.62
N VAL A 6 10.94 9.44 -14.52
CA VAL A 6 10.25 8.14 -14.41
C VAL A 6 9.05 8.08 -15.36
N LYS A 7 8.27 9.16 -15.47
CA LYS A 7 7.16 9.26 -16.43
C LYS A 7 7.67 9.01 -17.85
N GLU A 8 8.69 9.74 -18.28
CA GLU A 8 9.27 9.62 -19.62
C GLU A 8 9.78 8.20 -19.89
N LEU A 9 10.46 7.58 -18.92
CA LEU A 9 10.94 6.21 -19.05
C LEU A 9 9.78 5.23 -19.29
N PHE A 10 8.69 5.33 -18.52
CA PHE A 10 7.54 4.44 -18.70
C PHE A 10 6.85 4.65 -20.05
N GLU A 11 6.61 5.90 -20.44
CA GLU A 11 5.93 6.22 -21.71
C GLU A 11 6.77 5.83 -22.92
N PHE A 12 8.10 5.89 -22.82
CA PHE A 12 9.01 5.40 -23.85
C PHE A 12 8.96 3.87 -23.98
N ASN A 13 9.00 3.14 -22.86
CA ASN A 13 9.02 1.66 -22.87
C ASN A 13 7.65 1.04 -23.18
N PHE A 14 6.56 1.75 -22.88
CA PHE A 14 5.19 1.26 -23.06
C PHE A 14 4.36 2.22 -23.92
N PRO A 15 4.50 2.15 -25.27
CA PRO A 15 3.73 3.00 -26.16
C PRO A 15 2.22 2.86 -25.95
N GLY A 16 1.53 4.00 -25.81
CA GLY A 16 0.09 4.06 -25.55
C GLY A 16 -0.30 4.02 -24.07
N LEU A 17 0.66 3.80 -23.16
CA LEU A 17 0.46 4.02 -21.72
C LEU A 17 0.60 5.52 -21.43
N VAL A 18 -0.40 6.13 -20.80
CA VAL A 18 -0.35 7.51 -20.31
C VAL A 18 -0.04 7.49 -18.82
N VAL A 19 1.02 8.18 -18.40
CA VAL A 19 1.49 8.17 -17.01
C VAL A 19 1.28 9.52 -16.35
N HIS A 20 0.63 9.53 -15.19
CA HIS A 20 0.49 10.72 -14.34
C HIS A 20 1.38 10.57 -13.10
N ALA A 21 2.55 11.22 -13.12
CA ALA A 21 3.51 11.16 -12.02
C ALA A 21 3.20 12.25 -10.98
N LEU A 22 2.27 11.95 -10.08
CA LEU A 22 1.85 12.84 -9.00
C LEU A 22 2.67 12.56 -7.73
N ASP A 23 3.09 13.63 -7.05
CA ASP A 23 3.80 13.50 -5.78
C ASP A 23 2.85 13.05 -4.67
N ARG A 24 3.41 12.54 -3.56
CA ARG A 24 2.65 12.13 -2.38
C ARG A 24 1.83 13.28 -1.78
N GLU A 25 2.37 14.49 -1.81
CA GLU A 25 1.71 15.68 -1.24
C GLU A 25 0.73 16.35 -2.22
N ASP A 26 0.64 15.87 -3.46
CA ASP A 26 -0.24 16.41 -4.48
C ASP A 26 -1.71 16.01 -4.20
N GLU A 27 -2.59 17.00 -4.03
CA GLU A 27 -4.02 16.76 -3.79
C GLU A 27 -4.69 15.96 -4.92
N ARG A 28 -4.20 16.08 -6.14
CA ARG A 28 -4.72 15.32 -7.30
C ARG A 28 -4.50 13.82 -7.14
N LEU A 29 -3.48 13.40 -6.38
CA LEU A 29 -3.27 11.99 -6.06
C LEU A 29 -4.40 11.46 -5.18
N VAL A 30 -4.87 12.26 -4.22
CA VAL A 30 -6.01 11.90 -3.37
C VAL A 30 -7.28 11.79 -4.21
N GLU A 31 -7.56 12.79 -5.04
CA GLU A 31 -8.73 12.80 -5.92
C GLU A 31 -8.76 11.56 -6.83
N SER A 32 -7.64 11.26 -7.49
CA SER A 32 -7.51 10.08 -8.36
C SER A 32 -7.78 8.77 -7.62
N ARG A 33 -7.22 8.61 -6.41
CA ARG A 33 -7.42 7.42 -5.57
C ARG A 33 -8.87 7.25 -5.16
N GLU A 34 -9.53 8.32 -4.73
CA GLU A 34 -10.93 8.26 -4.31
C GLU A 34 -11.88 8.03 -5.49
N ALA A 35 -11.59 8.62 -6.67
CA ALA A 35 -12.37 8.36 -7.89
C ALA A 35 -12.30 6.87 -8.29
N CYS A 36 -11.11 6.27 -8.25
CA CYS A 36 -10.92 4.83 -8.51
C CYS A 36 -11.69 3.96 -7.51
N ARG A 37 -11.64 4.29 -6.20
CA ARG A 37 -12.40 3.56 -5.18
C ARG A 37 -13.90 3.66 -5.41
N ALA A 38 -14.43 4.86 -5.64
CA ALA A 38 -15.84 5.08 -5.90
C ALA A 38 -16.32 4.31 -7.14
N TYR A 39 -15.51 4.28 -8.20
CA TYR A 39 -15.81 3.50 -9.39
C TYR A 39 -15.86 1.99 -9.10
N ALA A 40 -14.89 1.47 -8.34
CA ALA A 40 -14.85 0.05 -7.98
C ALA A 40 -16.08 -0.38 -7.16
N LEU A 41 -16.45 0.41 -6.14
CA LEU A 41 -17.63 0.16 -5.31
C LEU A 41 -18.93 0.19 -6.13
N LYS A 42 -19.04 1.17 -7.04
CA LYS A 42 -20.29 1.41 -7.78
C LYS A 42 -20.50 0.42 -8.93
N TRP A 43 -19.43 0.03 -9.63
CA TRP A 43 -19.55 -0.65 -10.92
C TRP A 43 -18.85 -1.99 -11.01
N ARG A 44 -17.93 -2.30 -10.09
CA ARG A 44 -17.08 -3.52 -10.17
C ARG A 44 -17.44 -4.58 -9.15
N GLY A 45 -18.48 -4.36 -8.35
CA GLY A 45 -18.94 -5.31 -7.33
C GLY A 45 -17.96 -5.46 -6.15
N VAL A 46 -16.99 -4.56 -6.03
CA VAL A 46 -16.06 -4.53 -4.91
C VAL A 46 -16.80 -4.01 -3.69
N THR A 47 -16.62 -4.69 -2.56
CA THR A 47 -17.18 -4.29 -1.27
C THR A 47 -16.23 -3.37 -0.51
N THR A 48 -16.74 -2.69 0.51
CA THR A 48 -15.91 -1.73 1.26
C THR A 48 -14.80 -2.44 2.04
N ASP A 49 -15.07 -3.63 2.56
CA ASP A 49 -14.10 -4.45 3.27
C ASP A 49 -12.98 -4.96 2.34
N GLU A 50 -13.24 -5.15 1.05
CA GLU A 50 -12.19 -5.53 0.08
C GLU A 50 -11.24 -4.39 -0.32
N LEU A 51 -11.64 -3.12 -0.12
CA LEU A 51 -10.81 -1.97 -0.50
C LEU A 51 -9.62 -1.70 0.44
N GLN A 52 -9.69 -2.20 1.67
CA GLN A 52 -8.66 -1.98 2.67
C GLN A 52 -8.35 -3.26 3.44
N PRO A 53 -7.07 -3.52 3.77
CA PRO A 53 -6.72 -4.59 4.69
C PRO A 53 -7.47 -4.36 6.01
N HIS A 54 -8.29 -5.34 6.41
CA HIS A 54 -9.01 -5.33 7.66
C HIS A 54 -8.80 -6.68 8.35
N VAL A 55 -8.98 -6.68 9.67
CA VAL A 55 -8.85 -7.88 10.51
C VAL A 55 -10.25 -8.40 10.78
N LYS A 56 -10.51 -9.65 10.45
CA LYS A 56 -11.76 -10.30 10.88
C LYS A 56 -11.65 -10.75 12.33
N GLU A 57 -12.78 -10.98 12.96
CA GLU A 57 -12.80 -11.47 14.34
C GLU A 57 -11.99 -12.77 14.45
N GLY A 58 -11.06 -12.80 15.42
CA GLY A 58 -10.14 -13.93 15.62
C GLY A 58 -8.88 -13.94 14.75
N GLU A 59 -8.75 -13.04 13.77
CA GLU A 59 -7.54 -12.90 12.97
C GLU A 59 -6.49 -11.99 13.65
N VAL A 60 -5.22 -12.20 13.30
CA VAL A 60 -4.10 -11.39 13.81
C VAL A 60 -3.40 -10.74 12.62
N THR A 61 -3.18 -9.41 12.69
CA THR A 61 -2.47 -8.69 11.63
C THR A 61 -1.06 -9.23 11.45
N LEU A 62 -0.57 -9.18 10.21
CA LEU A 62 0.83 -9.49 9.93
C LEU A 62 1.78 -8.57 10.73
N CYS A 63 1.47 -7.27 10.82
CA CYS A 63 2.25 -6.34 11.62
C CYS A 63 2.38 -6.78 13.08
N ARG A 64 1.27 -7.23 13.70
CA ARG A 64 1.29 -7.74 15.07
C ARG A 64 2.14 -9.00 15.20
N ARG A 65 2.01 -9.96 14.27
CA ARG A 65 2.86 -11.16 14.27
C ARG A 65 4.34 -10.82 14.16
N VAL A 66 4.70 -9.91 13.25
CA VAL A 66 6.09 -9.46 13.07
C VAL A 66 6.62 -8.77 14.34
N SER A 67 5.83 -7.92 14.98
CA SER A 67 6.19 -7.29 16.25
C SER A 67 6.37 -8.30 17.38
N GLU A 68 5.47 -9.28 17.51
CA GLU A 68 5.55 -10.33 18.54
C GLU A 68 6.78 -11.24 18.33
N SER A 69 7.10 -11.61 17.09
CA SER A 69 8.31 -12.37 16.77
C SER A 69 9.59 -11.59 17.11
N GLY A 70 9.66 -10.31 16.76
CA GLY A 70 10.82 -9.47 17.11
C GLY A 70 11.02 -9.32 18.64
N GLN A 71 9.93 -9.25 19.41
CA GLN A 71 10.00 -9.22 20.88
C GLN A 71 10.44 -10.56 21.48
N GLN A 72 10.01 -11.69 20.93
CA GLN A 72 10.47 -13.01 21.37
C GLN A 72 11.95 -13.23 21.09
N GLU A 73 12.43 -12.73 19.95
CA GLU A 73 13.83 -12.82 19.55
C GLU A 73 14.72 -11.95 20.45
N ALA A 74 14.29 -10.72 20.77
CA ALA A 74 14.99 -9.87 21.73
C ALA A 74 15.10 -10.51 23.13
N ARG A 75 14.01 -11.08 23.66
CA ARG A 75 14.03 -11.77 24.97
C ARG A 75 14.95 -13.00 25.00
N ARG A 76 14.94 -13.81 23.93
CA ARG A 76 15.87 -14.96 23.81
C ARG A 76 17.34 -14.53 23.81
N VAL A 77 17.63 -13.38 23.20
CA VAL A 77 18.99 -12.83 23.22
C VAL A 77 19.35 -12.40 24.66
N GLU A 78 18.48 -11.68 25.37
CA GLU A 78 18.71 -11.29 26.77
C GLU A 78 18.92 -12.49 27.71
N ASP A 79 18.12 -13.55 27.56
CA ASP A 79 18.23 -14.78 28.37
C ASP A 79 19.52 -15.58 28.09
N ASN A 80 20.13 -15.44 26.90
CA ASN A 80 21.39 -16.10 26.54
C ASN A 80 22.65 -15.34 27.03
N PHE A 81 22.49 -14.08 27.47
CA PHE A 81 23.58 -13.24 27.96
C PHE A 81 23.54 -13.01 29.49
N THR A 82 22.67 -13.74 30.21
CA THR A 82 22.57 -13.75 31.68
C THR A 82 22.92 -15.12 32.22
#